data_AF-A0A2D5XC10-F1
#
_entry.id   AF-A0A2D5XC10-F1
#
_cell.length_a   1.000
_cell.length_b   1.000
_cell.length_c   1.000
_cell.angle_alpha   90.00
_cell.angle_beta   90.00
_cell.angle_gamma   90.00
#
_symmetry.space_group_name_H-M   'P 1'
#
loop_
_entity.id
_entity.type
_entity.pdbx_description
1 polymer ?
#
loop_
_entity_poly.entity_id
_entity_poly.type
_entity_poly.pdbx_seq_one_letter_code
_entity_poly.pdbx_strand_id
1 'polypeptide(L)'
;MLKKNNAQFAIEFIMLIAFMFVIFLGFIAIITSKILEAKENERQEIAENIVLLAKNEIDLARSVSDGYIRTFTLPAKVNGNSYTIEIVDNRELVVNYLDREHVMFLATNVVGENLNSGANTIRKENGVVYINN
;
A
#
# COMPACT_ATOMS: atom_id res chain seq x y z
N MET A 1 -62.47 29.67 -18.51
CA MET A 1 -61.85 28.33 -18.64
C MET A 1 -60.38 28.48 -18.25
N LEU A 2 -60.04 28.19 -16.99
CA LEU A 2 -58.70 28.49 -16.46
C LEU A 2 -57.66 27.48 -16.96
N LYS A 3 -56.53 28.03 -17.38
CA LYS A 3 -55.37 27.45 -18.05
C LYS A 3 -54.73 26.33 -17.20
N LYS A 4 -55.12 25.06 -17.43
CA LYS A 4 -54.66 23.88 -16.67
C LYS A 4 -53.29 23.33 -17.13
N ASN A 5 -52.79 23.79 -18.28
CA ASN A 5 -51.61 23.22 -18.93
C ASN A 5 -50.29 23.52 -18.19
N ASN A 6 -50.16 24.69 -17.55
CA ASN A 6 -48.88 25.10 -16.96
C ASN A 6 -48.46 24.24 -15.75
N ALA A 7 -49.43 23.79 -14.94
CA ALA A 7 -49.16 22.92 -13.80
C ALA A 7 -48.74 21.51 -14.24
N GLN A 8 -49.33 20.99 -15.32
CA GLN A 8 -48.97 19.69 -15.88
C GLN A 8 -47.53 19.71 -16.42
N PHE A 9 -47.15 20.75 -17.18
CA PHE A 9 -45.77 20.91 -17.66
C PHE A 9 -44.75 20.99 -16.52
N ALA A 10 -45.08 21.69 -15.43
CA ALA A 10 -44.20 21.77 -14.26
C ALA A 10 -43.99 20.40 -13.61
N ILE A 11 -45.04 19.57 -13.51
CA ILE A 11 -44.95 18.22 -12.93
C ILE A 11 -44.11 17.31 -13.82
N GLU A 12 -44.34 17.32 -15.14
CA GLU A 12 -43.54 16.54 -16.10
C GLU A 12 -42.05 16.90 -16.05
N PHE A 13 -41.74 18.19 -15.95
CA PHE A 13 -40.38 18.68 -15.79
C PHE A 13 -39.72 18.23 -14.48
N ILE A 14 -40.44 18.31 -13.36
CA ILE A 14 -39.95 17.84 -12.06
C ILE A 14 -39.70 16.32 -12.09
N MET A 15 -40.58 15.54 -12.70
CA MET A 15 -40.39 14.09 -12.84
C MET A 15 -39.13 13.77 -13.65
N LEU A 16 -38.88 14.50 -14.75
CA LEU A 16 -37.69 14.32 -15.57
C LEU A 16 -36.41 14.67 -14.79
N ILE A 17 -36.41 15.79 -14.05
CA ILE A 17 -35.28 16.16 -13.20
C ILE A 17 -35.03 15.11 -12.12
N ALA A 18 -36.09 14.65 -11.44
CA ALA A 18 -35.97 13.65 -10.40
C ALA A 18 -35.36 12.34 -10.95
N PHE A 19 -35.80 11.93 -12.13
CA PHE A 19 -35.24 10.77 -12.82
C PHE A 19 -33.76 10.96 -13.16
N MET A 20 -33.37 12.10 -13.74
CA MET A 20 -31.97 12.42 -14.02
C MET A 20 -31.14 12.49 -12.74
N PHE A 21 -31.70 12.99 -11.64
CA PHE A 21 -31.02 13.08 -10.35
C PHE A 21 -30.73 11.70 -9.76
N VAL A 22 -31.67 10.75 -9.87
CA VAL A 22 -31.44 9.35 -9.44
C VAL A 22 -30.30 8.72 -10.24
N ILE A 23 -30.28 8.92 -11.56
CA ILE A 23 -29.19 8.44 -12.42
C ILE A 23 -27.86 9.07 -12.02
N PHE A 24 -27.84 10.38 -11.79
CA PHE A 24 -26.66 11.11 -11.34
C PHE A 24 -26.11 10.57 -10.02
N LEU A 25 -26.99 10.33 -9.03
CA LEU A 25 -26.60 9.72 -7.76
C LEU A 25 -26.01 8.31 -7.97
N GLY A 26 -26.58 7.53 -8.89
CA GLY A 26 -26.04 6.24 -9.28
C GLY A 26 -24.60 6.33 -9.80
N PHE A 27 -24.31 7.29 -10.67
CA PHE A 27 -22.95 7.53 -11.15
C PHE A 27 -22.00 7.95 -10.03
N ILE A 28 -22.41 8.87 -9.16
CA ILE A 28 -21.59 9.32 -8.03
C ILE A 28 -21.25 8.15 -7.09
N ALA A 29 -22.22 7.27 -6.83
CA ALA A 29 -21.99 6.08 -6.01
C ALA A 29 -20.92 5.16 -6.63
N ILE A 30 -21.02 4.89 -7.93
CA ILE A 30 -20.05 4.04 -8.65
C ILE A 30 -18.66 4.69 -8.67
N ILE A 31 -18.56 5.97 -8.99
CA ILE A 31 -17.30 6.71 -9.03
C ILE A 31 -16.63 6.69 -7.66
N THR A 32 -17.38 6.95 -6.60
CA THR A 32 -16.85 6.95 -5.23
C THR A 32 -16.33 5.57 -4.84
N SER A 33 -17.06 4.51 -5.18
CA SER A 33 -16.62 3.13 -4.95
C SER A 33 -15.30 2.83 -5.68
N LYS A 34 -15.17 3.24 -6.94
CA LYS A 34 -13.94 3.05 -7.71
C LYS A 34 -12.75 3.86 -7.19
N ILE A 35 -12.98 5.05 -6.66
CA ILE A 35 -11.92 5.85 -6.02
C ILE A 35 -11.44 5.17 -4.73
N LEU A 36 -12.33 4.57 -3.94
CA LEU A 36 -11.95 3.84 -2.73
C LEU A 36 -11.13 2.60 -3.08
N GLU A 37 -11.59 1.79 -4.03
CA GLU A 37 -10.88 0.61 -4.52
C GLU A 37 -9.48 0.97 -5.05
N ALA A 38 -9.37 2.04 -5.84
CA ALA A 38 -8.08 2.52 -6.35
C ALA A 38 -7.11 2.92 -5.21
N LYS A 39 -7.61 3.59 -4.18
CA LYS A 39 -6.79 3.96 -3.00
C LYS A 39 -6.36 2.74 -2.20
N GLU A 40 -7.19 1.72 -2.09
CA GLU A 40 -6.82 0.48 -1.40
C GLU A 40 -5.75 -0.29 -2.16
N ASN A 41 -5.89 -0.38 -3.48
CA ASN A 41 -4.88 -1.00 -4.35
C ASN A 41 -3.54 -0.23 -4.30
N GLU A 42 -3.58 1.10 -4.33
CA GLU A 42 -2.39 1.94 -4.20
C GLU A 42 -1.67 1.68 -2.86
N ARG A 43 -2.41 1.57 -1.74
CA ARG A 43 -1.81 1.26 -0.42
C ARG A 43 -1.14 -0.12 -0.41
N GLN A 44 -1.77 -1.11 -1.03
CA GLN A 44 -1.22 -2.46 -1.14
C GLN A 44 0.07 -2.47 -1.98
N GLU A 45 0.04 -1.82 -3.15
CA GLU A 45 1.20 -1.71 -4.04
C GLU A 45 2.38 -1.00 -3.35
N ILE A 46 2.10 0.03 -2.55
CA ILE A 46 3.13 0.71 -1.75
C ILE A 46 3.74 -0.24 -0.71
N ALA A 47 2.93 -0.98 0.04
CA ALA A 47 3.43 -1.94 1.03
C ALA A 47 4.30 -3.02 0.36
N GLU A 48 3.87 -3.53 -0.79
CA GLU A 48 4.62 -4.48 -1.62
C GLU A 48 5.95 -3.93 -2.10
N ASN A 49 5.97 -2.70 -2.60
CA ASN A 49 7.20 -2.05 -3.05
C ASN A 49 8.21 -1.85 -1.91
N ILE A 50 7.75 -1.47 -0.71
CA ILE A 50 8.60 -1.33 0.48
C ILE A 50 9.23 -2.68 0.85
N VAL A 51 8.42 -3.75 0.91
CA VAL A 51 8.88 -5.12 1.16
C VAL A 51 9.91 -5.56 0.14
N LEU A 52 9.66 -5.29 -1.15
CA LEU A 52 10.52 -5.69 -2.24
C LEU A 52 11.90 -5.05 -2.15
N LEU A 53 11.98 -3.78 -1.76
CA LEU A 53 13.27 -3.10 -1.54
C LEU A 53 14.12 -3.80 -0.48
N ALA A 54 13.53 -4.05 0.70
CA ALA A 54 14.22 -4.72 1.79
C ALA A 54 14.59 -6.17 1.43
N LYS A 55 13.68 -6.92 0.79
CA LYS A 55 13.93 -8.28 0.34
C LYS A 55 15.03 -8.36 -0.70
N ASN A 56 15.07 -7.45 -1.67
CA ASN A 56 16.11 -7.45 -2.70
C ASN A 56 17.50 -7.27 -2.08
N GLU A 57 17.63 -6.44 -1.05
CA GLU A 57 18.91 -6.28 -0.32
C GLU A 57 19.28 -7.55 0.47
N ILE A 58 18.31 -8.22 1.09
CA ILE A 58 18.52 -9.50 1.77
C ILE A 58 18.95 -10.59 0.78
N ASP A 59 18.28 -10.68 -0.37
CA ASP A 59 18.62 -11.65 -1.41
C ASP A 59 19.99 -11.37 -2.04
N LEU A 60 20.33 -10.09 -2.22
CA LEU A 60 21.66 -9.70 -2.65
C LEU A 60 22.70 -10.16 -1.64
N ALA A 61 22.55 -9.82 -0.36
CA ALA A 61 23.44 -10.25 0.72
C ALA A 61 23.56 -11.78 0.78
N ARG A 62 22.45 -12.51 0.60
CA ARG A 62 22.44 -13.98 0.54
C ARG A 62 23.27 -14.52 -0.62
N SER A 63 23.19 -13.90 -1.79
CA SER A 63 23.84 -14.37 -3.03
C SER A 63 25.35 -14.12 -3.08
N VAL A 64 25.85 -13.11 -2.36
CA VAL A 64 27.27 -12.76 -2.33
C VAL A 64 28.06 -13.61 -1.34
N SER A 65 29.39 -13.59 -1.46
CA SER A 65 30.28 -14.30 -0.53
C SER A 65 30.30 -13.67 0.86
N ASP A 66 30.75 -14.44 1.84
CA ASP A 66 30.97 -13.97 3.21
C ASP A 66 31.96 -12.80 3.23
N GLY A 67 31.78 -11.86 4.18
CA GLY A 67 32.51 -10.60 4.26
C GLY A 67 31.81 -9.43 3.55
N TYR A 68 30.63 -9.67 2.96
CA TYR A 68 29.78 -8.59 2.44
C TYR A 68 29.26 -7.72 3.58
N ILE A 69 29.41 -6.40 3.44
CA ILE A 69 28.84 -5.39 4.34
C ILE A 69 28.37 -4.24 3.47
N ARG A 70 27.12 -3.80 3.68
CA ARG A 70 26.57 -2.64 3.00
C ARG A 70 25.57 -1.91 3.88
N THR A 71 25.53 -0.59 3.73
CA THR A 71 24.42 0.22 4.24
C THR A 71 23.46 0.52 3.10
N PHE A 72 22.17 0.25 3.31
CA PHE A 72 21.09 0.60 2.39
C PHE A 72 20.09 1.50 3.12
N THR A 73 19.30 2.25 2.35
CA THR A 73 18.36 3.22 2.91
C THR A 73 16.96 2.87 2.47
N LEU A 74 16.06 2.79 3.43
CA LEU A 74 14.62 2.74 3.22
C LEU A 74 14.01 4.14 3.34
N PRO A 75 12.94 4.47 2.61
CA PRO A 75 12.29 5.78 2.70
C PRO A 75 11.89 6.11 4.15
N ALA A 76 12.08 7.33 4.63
CA ALA A 76 11.62 7.67 5.98
C ALA A 76 10.08 7.63 6.08
N LYS A 77 9.40 8.00 4.98
CA LYS A 77 7.95 8.03 4.83
C LYS A 77 7.58 7.74 3.38
N VAL A 78 6.40 7.19 3.17
CA VAL A 78 5.81 7.05 1.82
C VAL A 78 4.48 7.81 1.79
N ASN A 79 4.32 8.70 0.81
CA ASN A 79 3.18 9.62 0.70
C ASN A 79 2.90 10.41 2.00
N GLY A 80 3.95 10.75 2.76
CA GLY A 80 3.85 11.47 4.04
C GLY A 80 3.46 10.63 5.25
N ASN A 81 3.19 9.33 5.06
CA ASN A 81 2.80 8.40 6.10
C ASN A 81 3.99 7.54 6.55
N SER A 82 3.98 7.18 7.83
CA SER A 82 4.94 6.23 8.39
C SER A 82 4.51 4.79 8.08
N TYR A 83 5.47 3.89 8.11
CA TYR A 83 5.28 2.44 7.99
C TYR A 83 6.24 1.74 8.95
N THR A 84 5.99 0.47 9.23
CA THR A 84 6.94 -0.38 9.97
C THR A 84 7.36 -1.56 9.10
N ILE A 85 8.60 -2.03 9.33
CA ILE A 85 9.10 -3.27 8.74
C ILE A 85 9.71 -4.11 9.86
N GLU A 86 9.24 -5.34 9.99
CA GLU A 86 9.68 -6.26 11.04
C GLU A 86 10.13 -7.58 10.44
N ILE A 87 11.13 -8.19 11.08
CA ILE A 87 11.55 -9.54 10.75
C ILE A 87 11.00 -10.47 11.83
N VAL A 88 10.01 -11.28 11.46
CA VAL A 88 9.35 -12.22 12.35
C VAL A 88 9.93 -13.61 12.13
N ASP A 89 10.22 -14.32 13.23
CA ASP A 89 10.77 -15.68 13.24
C ASP A 89 12.00 -15.89 12.34
N ASN A 90 12.80 -14.84 12.14
CA ASN A 90 13.98 -14.80 11.27
C ASN A 90 13.71 -15.13 9.79
N ARG A 91 12.45 -15.24 9.35
CA ARG A 91 12.07 -15.74 8.02
C ARG A 91 10.94 -14.98 7.36
N GLU A 92 10.22 -14.15 8.08
CA GLU A 92 9.10 -13.38 7.55
C GLU A 92 9.45 -11.90 7.60
N LEU A 93 9.25 -11.22 6.49
CA LEU A 93 9.35 -9.78 6.39
C LEU A 93 7.93 -9.22 6.38
N VAL A 94 7.55 -8.54 7.47
CA VAL A 94 6.22 -8.00 7.68
C VAL A 94 6.27 -6.49 7.54
N VAL A 95 5.45 -5.93 6.66
CA VAL A 95 5.33 -4.48 6.47
C VAL A 95 3.92 -4.02 6.77
N ASN A 96 3.81 -2.99 7.61
CA ASN A 96 2.56 -2.35 7.94
C ASN A 96 2.53 -0.91 7.40
N TYR A 97 1.54 -0.61 6.56
CA TYR A 97 1.33 0.71 5.97
C TYR A 97 -0.16 1.05 5.89
N LEU A 98 -0.58 2.14 6.56
CA LEU A 98 -1.97 2.64 6.54
C LEU A 98 -3.04 1.53 6.70
N ASP A 99 -2.88 0.72 7.75
CA ASP A 99 -3.75 -0.41 8.13
C ASP A 99 -3.74 -1.60 7.16
N ARG A 100 -2.74 -1.67 6.27
CA ARG A 100 -2.46 -2.85 5.45
C ARG A 100 -1.18 -3.52 5.91
N GLU A 101 -1.29 -4.80 6.20
CA GLU A 101 -0.17 -5.69 6.46
C GLU A 101 0.16 -6.45 5.17
N HIS A 102 1.44 -6.50 4.83
CA HIS A 102 1.96 -7.36 3.77
C HIS A 102 3.08 -8.22 4.33
N VAL A 103 2.99 -9.53 4.11
CA VAL A 103 3.96 -10.52 4.60
C VAL A 103 4.64 -11.19 3.42
N MET A 104 5.97 -11.25 3.47
CA MET A 104 6.76 -11.98 2.48
C MET A 104 7.80 -12.88 3.14
N PHE A 105 7.92 -14.11 2.64
CA PHE A 105 8.87 -15.07 3.16
C PHE A 105 10.26 -14.87 2.56
N LEU A 106 11.27 -14.90 3.42
CA LEU A 106 12.68 -14.80 3.07
C LEU A 106 13.24 -16.18 2.70
N ALA A 107 14.12 -16.20 1.70
CA ALA A 107 14.79 -17.41 1.23
C ALA A 107 15.93 -17.89 2.14
N THR A 108 16.32 -17.08 3.12
CA THR A 108 17.34 -17.39 4.12
C THR A 108 16.92 -16.88 5.49
N ASN A 109 17.51 -17.44 6.53
CA ASN A 109 17.32 -16.93 7.88
C ASN A 109 18.10 -15.62 8.02
N VAL A 110 17.44 -14.60 8.54
CA VAL A 110 18.05 -13.31 8.85
C VAL A 110 18.10 -13.15 10.36
N VAL A 111 19.28 -12.80 10.89
CA VAL A 111 19.51 -12.60 12.32
C VAL A 111 19.71 -11.12 12.59
N GLY A 112 19.02 -10.56 13.58
CA GLY A 112 19.25 -9.17 13.98
C GLY A 112 17.99 -8.45 14.43
N GLU A 113 18.01 -7.13 14.29
CA GLU A 113 16.90 -6.26 14.68
C GLU A 113 15.97 -5.96 13.51
N ASN A 114 14.82 -5.35 13.84
CA ASN A 114 13.89 -4.82 12.84
C ASN A 114 14.55 -3.77 11.95
N LEU A 115 13.98 -3.55 10.76
CA LEU A 115 14.49 -2.53 9.85
C LEU A 115 13.99 -1.15 10.27
N ASN A 116 14.90 -0.20 10.27
CA ASN A 116 14.63 1.20 10.52
C ASN A 116 14.11 1.88 9.26
N SER A 117 13.16 2.81 9.41
CA SER A 117 12.89 3.80 8.37
C SER A 117 14.12 4.69 8.21
N GLY A 118 14.84 4.57 7.09
CA GLY A 118 16.13 5.24 6.88
C GLY A 118 17.27 4.25 6.70
N ALA A 119 18.45 4.56 7.26
CA ALA A 119 19.65 3.77 7.07
C ALA A 119 19.60 2.43 7.84
N ASN A 120 19.99 1.36 7.17
CA ASN A 120 20.09 0.02 7.70
C ASN A 120 21.41 -0.60 7.25
N THR A 121 22.03 -1.40 8.10
CA THR A 121 23.26 -2.11 7.78
C THR A 121 22.95 -3.58 7.62
N ILE A 122 23.41 -4.16 6.51
CA ILE A 122 23.32 -5.59 6.22
C ILE A 122 24.72 -6.16 6.04
N ARG A 123 24.97 -7.34 6.62
CA ARG A 123 26.22 -8.07 6.46
C ARG A 123 26.01 -9.55 6.33
N LYS A 124 26.97 -10.25 5.73
CA LYS A 124 26.98 -11.71 5.64
C LYS A 124 28.25 -12.30 6.22
N GLU A 125 28.09 -13.20 7.18
CA GLU A 125 29.18 -13.89 7.87
C GLU A 125 28.82 -15.36 8.09
N ASN A 126 29.74 -16.27 7.78
CA ASN A 126 29.55 -17.72 7.93
C ASN A 126 28.27 -18.24 7.27
N GLY A 127 27.89 -17.69 6.10
CA GLY A 127 26.66 -18.05 5.40
C GLY A 127 25.36 -17.49 5.98
N VAL A 128 25.40 -16.69 7.06
CA VAL A 128 24.23 -16.10 7.72
C VAL A 128 24.14 -14.60 7.40
N VAL A 129 22.94 -14.13 7.11
CA VAL A 129 22.67 -12.70 6.85
C VAL A 129 22.27 -12.02 8.16
N TYR A 130 22.94 -10.92 8.47
CA TYR A 130 22.69 -10.10 9.65
C TYR A 130 22.17 -8.72 9.27
N ILE A 131 21.19 -8.21 10.03
CA ILE A 131 20.64 -6.86 9.87
C ILE A 131 20.76 -6.07 11.18
N ASN A 132 21.27 -4.84 11.08
CA ASN A 132 21.39 -3.89 12.19
C ASN A 132 21.99 -4.50 13.48
N ASN A 133 22.97 -5.40 13.33
CA ASN A 133 23.62 -6.13 14.41
C ASN A 133 25.12 -5.86 14.47
#